data_AF-A0A7C5ZKM1-F1
#
_entry.id   AF-A0A7C5ZKM1-F1
#
_cell.length_a   1.000
_cell.length_b   1.000
_cell.length_c   1.000
_cell.angle_alpha   90.00
_cell.angle_beta   90.00
_cell.angle_gamma   90.00
#
_symmetry.space_group_name_H-M   'P 1'
#
loop_
_entity.id
_entity.type
_entity.pdbx_description
1 polymer ?
#
loop_
_entity_poly.entity_id
_entity_poly.type
_entity_poly.pdbx_seq_one_letter_code
_entity_poly.pdbx_strand_id
1 'polypeptide(L)' 'MAPGDTPPTDFIRQAVKEDLASGRFDHVHTRFPPEPNGYLHIGHAKAISIDFGIAAEFGGKCNLRFDD' A
#
# COMPACT_ATOMS: atom_id res chain seq x y z
N MET A 1 -16.86 16.99 -1.42
CA MET A 1 -15.67 17.17 -0.54
C MET A 1 -15.21 18.60 -0.71
N ALA A 2 -15.05 19.35 0.39
CA ALA A 2 -14.69 20.77 0.34
C ALA A 2 -13.20 20.95 -0.06
N PRO A 3 -12.84 22.02 -0.78
CA PRO A 3 -11.44 22.32 -1.11
C PRO A 3 -10.68 22.70 0.15
N GLY A 4 -9.80 21.83 0.63
CA GLY A 4 -8.99 22.04 1.84
C GLY A 4 -8.74 20.79 2.67
N ASP A 5 -9.49 19.71 2.43
CA ASP A 5 -9.34 18.45 3.17
C ASP A 5 -8.44 17.47 2.39
N THR A 6 -7.15 17.82 2.27
CA THR A 6 -6.16 16.87 1.77
C THR A 6 -5.94 15.84 2.89
N PRO A 7 -6.29 14.56 2.70
CA PRO A 7 -6.09 13.57 3.74
C PRO A 7 -4.60 13.53 4.14
N PRO A 8 -4.28 13.33 5.43
CA PRO A 8 -2.90 13.22 5.89
C PRO A 8 -2.17 12.19 5.03
N THR A 9 -1.10 12.63 4.38
CA THR A 9 -0.25 11.76 3.56
C THR A 9 0.95 11.33 4.38
N ASP A 10 1.30 10.04 4.31
CA ASP A 10 2.55 9.52 4.84
C ASP A 10 3.66 9.51 3.77
N PHE A 11 4.88 9.19 4.19
CA PHE A 11 6.07 9.15 3.34
C PHE A 11 6.02 8.05 2.26
N ILE A 12 5.26 6.96 2.46
CA ILE A 12 5.13 5.88 1.48
C ILE A 12 4.28 6.38 0.31
N ARG A 13 3.16 7.05 0.60
CA ARG A 13 2.31 7.67 -0.41
C ARG A 13 3.02 8.78 -1.19
N GLN A 14 3.89 9.54 -0.52
CA GLN A 14 4.72 10.55 -1.18
C GLN A 14 5.70 9.88 -2.16
N ALA A 15 6.43 8.84 -1.72
CA ALA A 15 7.34 8.10 -2.58
C ALA A 15 6.64 7.48 -3.80
N VAL A 16 5.44 6.88 -3.62
CA VAL A 16 4.64 6.33 -4.72
C VAL A 16 4.24 7.43 -5.72
N LYS A 17 3.80 8.60 -5.24
CA LYS A 17 3.44 9.73 -6.12
C LYS A 17 4.64 10.22 -6.92
N GLU A 18 5.81 10.34 -6.28
CA GLU A 18 7.04 10.78 -6.94
C GLU A 18 7.52 9.77 -7.99
N ASP A 19 7.46 8.47 -7.68
CA ASP A 19 7.83 7.40 -8.60
C ASP A 19 6.91 7.35 -9.84
N LEU A 20 5.61 7.55 -9.66
CA LEU A 20 4.66 7.64 -10.77
C LEU A 20 4.84 8.94 -11.58
N ALA A 21 5.05 10.08 -10.92
CA ALA A 21 5.22 11.37 -11.58
C ALA A 21 6.53 11.46 -12.38
N SER A 22 7.60 10.82 -11.88
CA SER A 22 8.88 10.72 -12.58
C SER A 22 8.88 9.68 -13.70
N GLY A 23 7.84 8.84 -13.79
CA GLY A 23 7.75 7.74 -14.74
C GLY A 23 8.70 6.58 -14.45
N ARG A 24 9.25 6.51 -13.23
CA ARG A 24 10.09 5.37 -12.79
C ARG A 24 9.29 4.06 -12.82
N PHE A 25 7.99 4.15 -12.48
CA PHE A 25 7.01 3.08 -12.65
C PHE A 25 5.75 3.64 -13.30
N ASP A 26 5.02 2.79 -14.02
CA ASP A 26 3.78 3.12 -14.71
C ASP A 26 2.52 2.65 -13.94
N HIS A 27 2.69 1.81 -12.91
CA HIS A 27 1.61 1.33 -12.06
C HIS A 27 2.09 0.96 -10.66
N VAL A 28 1.15 0.83 -9.73
CA VAL A 28 1.40 0.37 -8.36
C VAL A 28 1.08 -1.10 -8.22
N HIS A 29 2.03 -1.89 -7.72
CA HIS A 29 1.81 -3.29 -7.35
C HIS A 29 2.47 -3.59 -6.00
N THR A 30 1.65 -3.75 -4.95
CA THR A 30 2.10 -4.06 -3.59
C THR A 30 1.94 -5.55 -3.28
N ARG A 31 2.41 -5.97 -2.11
CA ARG A 31 2.18 -7.32 -1.57
C ARG A 31 2.15 -7.31 -0.06
N PHE A 32 1.23 -8.07 0.53
CA PHE A 32 1.22 -8.44 1.94
C PHE A 32 1.74 -9.90 2.07
N PRO A 33 2.97 -10.12 2.58
CA PRO A 33 3.60 -11.42 2.55
C PRO A 33 3.75 -12.09 3.94
N PRO A 34 2.67 -12.59 4.58
CA PRO A 34 2.82 -13.26 5.87
C PRO A 34 3.47 -14.64 5.71
N GLU A 35 4.33 -15.02 6.65
CA GLU A 35 4.76 -16.42 6.80
C GLU A 35 3.55 -17.29 7.22
N PRO A 36 3.32 -18.46 6.60
CA PRO A 36 2.18 -19.32 6.92
C PRO A 36 2.42 -20.19 8.17
N ASN A 37 3.12 -19.67 9.17
CA ASN A 37 3.54 -20.40 10.37
C ASN A 37 2.87 -19.90 11.67
N GLY A 38 1.93 -18.96 11.58
CA GLY A 38 1.22 -18.41 12.72
C GLY A 38 -0.07 -17.67 12.36
N TYR A 39 -0.88 -17.36 13.38
CA TYR A 39 -2.08 -16.55 13.21
C TYR A 39 -1.73 -15.06 13.17
N LEU A 40 -2.42 -14.32 12.31
CA LEU A 40 -2.30 -12.86 12.27
C LEU A 40 -2.88 -12.23 13.54
N HIS A 41 -2.09 -11.42 14.23
CA HIS A 41 -2.54 -10.51 15.29
C HIS A 41 -2.76 -9.07 14.79
N ILE A 42 -3.29 -8.19 15.65
CA ILE A 42 -3.65 -6.80 15.30
C ILE A 42 -2.52 -5.97 14.68
N GLY A 43 -1.25 -6.23 15.02
CA GLY A 43 -0.10 -5.59 14.36
C GLY A 43 -0.08 -5.76 12.83
N HIS A 44 -0.54 -6.90 12.30
CA HIS A 44 -0.62 -7.16 10.86
C HIS A 44 -1.66 -6.28 10.17
N ALA A 45 -2.68 -5.81 10.89
CA ALA A 45 -3.69 -4.93 10.31
C ALA A 45 -3.06 -3.65 9.75
N LYS A 46 -1.97 -3.16 10.35
CA LYS A 46 -1.22 -2.00 9.82
C LYS A 46 -0.59 -2.32 8.47
N ALA A 47 0.11 -3.44 8.33
CA ALA A 47 0.72 -3.85 7.07
C ALA A 47 -0.36 -4.08 5.99
N ILE A 48 -1.43 -4.81 6.32
CA ILE A 48 -2.57 -5.03 5.42
C ILE A 48 -3.17 -3.70 4.95
N SER A 49 -3.42 -2.77 5.87
CA SER A 49 -4.02 -1.47 5.54
C SER A 49 -3.12 -0.62 4.64
N ILE A 50 -1.80 -0.73 4.81
CA ILE A 50 -0.83 -0.04 3.97
C ILE A 50 -0.76 -0.70 2.60
N ASP A 51 -0.49 -2.01 2.53
CA ASP A 51 -0.25 -2.71 1.27
C ASP A 51 -1.49 -2.70 0.36
N PHE A 52 -2.65 -3.10 0.89
CA PHE A 52 -3.89 -3.10 0.13
C PHE A 52 -4.45 -1.69 -0.08
N GLY A 53 -4.32 -0.81 0.93
CA GLY A 53 -4.84 0.56 0.85
C GLY A 53 -4.11 1.38 -0.20
N ILE A 54 -2.78 1.29 -0.28
CA ILE A 54 -2.00 1.98 -1.31
C ILE A 54 -2.33 1.44 -2.70
N ALA A 55 -2.41 0.11 -2.88
CA ALA A 55 -2.83 -0.44 -4.17
C ALA A 55 -4.21 0.08 -4.59
N ALA A 56 -5.19 0.10 -3.68
CA ALA A 56 -6.52 0.60 -3.99
C ALA A 56 -6.55 2.10 -4.31
N GLU A 57 -5.81 2.92 -3.55
CA GLU A 57 -5.75 4.38 -3.72
C GLU A 57 -5.19 4.80 -5.09
N PHE A 58 -4.20 4.07 -5.60
CA PHE A 58 -3.55 4.36 -6.86
C PHE A 58 -4.06 3.50 -8.04
N GLY A 59 -5.17 2.76 -7.87
CA GLY A 59 -5.73 1.91 -8.92
C GLY A 59 -4.83 0.73 -9.32
N GLY A 60 -3.93 0.34 -8.43
CA GLY A 60 -2.98 -0.75 -8.59
C GLY A 60 -3.51 -2.12 -8.16
N LYS A 61 -2.59 -3.07 -7.97
CA LYS A 61 -2.88 -4.42 -7.47
C LYS A 61 -2.11 -4.70 -6.19
N CYS A 62 -2.66 -5.55 -5.33
CA CYS A 62 -1.96 -6.08 -4.16
C CYS A 62 -2.01 -7.60 -4.19
N ASN A 63 -0.87 -8.27 -4.04
CA ASN A 63 -0.81 -9.71 -3.89
C ASN A 63 -0.86 -10.09 -2.40
N LEU A 64 -1.75 -11.02 -2.04
CA LEU A 64 -1.55 -11.83 -0.84
C LEU A 64 -0.62 -12.98 -1.20
N ARG A 65 0.55 -13.05 -0.57
CA ARG A 65 1.56 -14.08 -0.85
C ARG A 65 1.97 -14.73 0.45
N PHE A 66 1.79 -16.03 0.60
CA PHE A 66 2.45 -16.71 1.72
C PHE A 66 3.96 -16.78 1.44
N ASP A 67 4.79 -16.41 2.42
CA ASP A 67 6.25 -16.53 2.35
C ASP A 67 6.63 -17.82 3.08
N ASP A 68 6.61 -18.94 2.37
CA ASP A 68 6.82 -20.30 2.88
C ASP A 68 8.27 -20.81 2.76
#